data_AF-A0A514BS79-F1
#
_entry.id   AF-A0A514BS79-F1
#
_cell.length_a   1.000
_cell.length_b   1.000
_cell.length_c   1.000
_cell.angle_alpha   90.00
_cell.angle_beta   90.00
_cell.angle_gamma   90.00
#
_symmetry.space_group_name_H-M   'P 1'
#
loop_
_entity.id
_entity.type
_entity.pdbx_description
1 polymer ?
#
loop_
_entity_poly.entity_id
_entity_poly.type
_entity_poly.pdbx_seq_one_letter_code
_entity_poly.pdbx_strand_id
1 'polypeptide(L)'
;MKKKLLSLDEMEPIAKEATRRALSEYPEPSKEDQANWTLGKFEAESEGLFEIYIPSEQPLDAKVISRARVDRRTGAVSVEVFLEK
;
A
#
# COMPACT_ATOMS: atom_id res chain seq x y z
N MET A 1 18.25 4.26 24.65
CA MET A 1 18.14 3.28 23.55
C MET A 1 17.66 4.01 22.30
N LYS A 2 18.48 4.13 21.25
CA LYS A 2 17.98 4.65 19.96
C LYS A 2 16.99 3.60 19.44
N LYS A 3 15.69 3.90 19.47
CA LYS A 3 14.71 3.05 18.76
C LYS A 3 15.13 3.06 17.30
N LYS A 4 15.65 1.93 16.79
CA LYS A 4 15.87 1.77 15.36
C LYS A 4 14.51 1.89 14.70
N LEU A 5 14.34 2.93 13.90
CA LEU A 5 13.19 3.05 13.02
C LEU A 5 13.37 2.03 11.90
N LEU A 6 12.31 1.33 11.54
CA LEU A 6 12.27 0.46 10.38
C LEU A 6 12.56 1.32 9.12
N SER A 7 13.39 0.77 8.25
CA SER A 7 13.66 1.37 6.93
C SER A 7 12.57 0.96 5.93
N LEU A 8 12.41 1.69 4.83
CA LEU A 8 11.44 1.33 3.77
C LEU A 8 11.55 -0.13 3.33
N ASP A 9 12.78 -0.65 3.18
CA ASP A 9 13.05 -2.04 2.79
C ASP A 9 12.49 -3.07 3.79
N GLU A 10 12.50 -2.74 5.09
CA GLU A 10 11.92 -3.60 6.14
C GLU A 10 10.40 -3.47 6.22
N MET A 11 9.87 -2.29 5.89
CA MET A 11 8.43 -2.01 5.92
C MET A 11 7.70 -2.52 4.67
N GLU A 12 8.36 -2.54 3.52
CA GLU A 12 7.81 -2.99 2.25
C GLU A 12 7.21 -4.41 2.30
N PRO A 13 7.90 -5.44 2.83
CA PRO A 13 7.30 -6.77 2.94
C PRO A 13 6.09 -6.78 3.88
N ILE A 14 6.09 -5.99 4.96
CA ILE A 14 4.98 -5.87 5.91
C ILE A 14 3.76 -5.24 5.21
N ALA A 15 3.98 -4.12 4.53
CA ALA A 15 2.96 -3.43 3.75
C ALA A 15 2.39 -4.34 2.64
N LYS A 16 3.27 -5.04 1.92
CA LYS A 16 2.89 -5.95 0.82
C LYS A 16 2.05 -7.12 1.32
N GLU A 17 2.46 -7.75 2.41
CA GLU A 17 1.72 -8.88 2.98
C GLU A 17 0.35 -8.43 3.52
N ALA A 18 0.31 -7.33 4.27
CA ALA A 18 -0.94 -6.79 4.77
C ALA A 18 -1.88 -6.36 3.64
N THR A 19 -1.34 -5.70 2.61
CA THR A 19 -2.11 -5.30 1.42
C THR A 19 -2.65 -6.53 0.69
N ARG A 20 -1.83 -7.56 0.50
CA ARG A 20 -2.26 -8.82 -0.12
C ARG A 20 -3.38 -9.50 0.68
N ARG A 21 -3.27 -9.55 2.01
CA ARG A 21 -4.30 -10.11 2.88
C ARG A 21 -5.60 -9.32 2.78
N ALA A 22 -5.51 -7.99 2.83
CA ALA A 22 -6.68 -7.13 2.71
C ALA A 22 -7.36 -7.27 1.34
N LEU A 23 -6.59 -7.29 0.24
CA LEU A 23 -7.12 -7.50 -1.11
C LEU A 23 -7.66 -8.90 -1.34
N SER A 24 -7.21 -9.92 -0.59
CA SER A 24 -7.75 -11.28 -0.70
C SER A 24 -9.21 -11.39 -0.27
N GLU A 25 -9.73 -10.41 0.47
CA GLU A 25 -11.15 -10.33 0.85
C GLU A 25 -12.02 -9.61 -0.20
N TYR A 26 -11.40 -9.10 -1.27
CA TYR A 26 -12.05 -8.38 -2.37
C TYR A 26 -11.98 -9.23 -3.64
N PRO A 27 -12.88 -8.99 -4.61
CA PRO A 27 -12.83 -9.68 -5.90
C PRO A 27 -11.46 -9.52 -6.56
N GLU A 28 -10.99 -10.60 -7.20
CA GLU A 28 -9.74 -10.54 -7.94
C GLU A 28 -9.80 -9.42 -8.98
N PRO A 29 -8.84 -8.50 -8.98
CA PRO A 29 -8.76 -7.44 -9.99
C PRO A 29 -8.64 -8.04 -11.38
N SER A 30 -9.22 -7.37 -12.38
CA SER A 30 -9.10 -7.78 -13.77
C SER A 30 -7.63 -7.83 -14.20
N LYS A 31 -7.29 -8.67 -15.19
CA LYS A 31 -5.90 -8.76 -15.69
C LYS A 31 -5.36 -7.41 -16.17
N GLU A 32 -6.23 -6.55 -16.69
CA GLU A 32 -5.91 -5.18 -17.08
C GLU A 32 -5.58 -4.30 -15.86
N ASP A 33 -6.35 -4.38 -14.79
CA ASP A 33 -6.05 -3.68 -13.54
C ASP A 33 -4.71 -4.12 -12.96
N GLN A 34 -4.46 -5.44 -12.89
CA GLN A 34 -3.20 -6.01 -12.40
C GLN A 34 -1.99 -5.54 -13.22
N ALA A 35 -2.15 -5.36 -14.53
CA ALA A 35 -1.08 -4.88 -15.41
C ALA A 35 -0.76 -3.39 -15.18
N ASN A 36 -1.75 -2.61 -14.73
CA ASN A 36 -1.61 -1.17 -14.50
C ASN A 36 -1.41 -0.80 -13.02
N TRP A 37 -1.32 -1.77 -12.12
CA TRP A 37 -1.04 -1.53 -10.71
C TRP A 37 0.33 -0.87 -10.51
N THR A 38 0.28 0.36 -10.03
CA THR A 38 1.45 1.13 -9.65
C THR A 38 1.54 1.19 -8.13
N LEU A 39 2.72 0.84 -7.62
CA LEU A 39 3.02 0.92 -6.19
C LEU A 39 3.75 2.24 -5.90
N GLY A 40 3.04 3.19 -5.29
CA GLY A 40 3.62 4.36 -4.66
C GLY A 40 4.26 3.98 -3.33
N LYS A 41 5.52 4.39 -3.13
CA LYS A 41 6.25 4.19 -1.87
C LYS A 41 6.70 5.55 -1.34
N PHE A 42 6.31 5.87 -0.12
CA PHE A 42 6.64 7.13 0.53
C PHE A 42 7.19 6.85 1.92
N GLU A 43 8.36 7.43 2.21
CA GLU A 43 8.93 7.40 3.55
C GLU A 43 8.63 8.73 4.25
N ALA A 44 7.93 8.67 5.38
CA ALA A 44 7.76 9.80 6.29
C ALA A 44 8.62 9.62 7.54
N GLU A 45 8.71 10.66 8.37
CA GLU A 45 9.56 10.66 9.57
C GLU A 45 9.17 9.57 10.60
N SER A 46 7.87 9.27 10.73
CA SER A 46 7.33 8.30 11.70
C SER A 46 6.70 7.05 11.07
N GLU A 47 6.39 7.09 9.78
CA GLU A 47 5.65 6.03 9.10
C GLU A 47 6.10 5.85 7.64
N GLY A 48 5.92 4.65 7.09
CA GLY A 48 6.04 4.37 5.67
C GLY A 48 4.65 4.23 5.06
N LEU A 49 4.37 4.98 3.99
CA LEU A 49 3.13 4.85 3.23
C LEU A 49 3.40 4.09 1.94
N PHE A 50 2.56 3.11 1.66
CA PHE A 50 2.58 2.29 0.47
C PHE A 50 1.19 2.31 -0.14
N GLU A 51 1.03 2.92 -1.29
CA GLU A 51 -0.26 2.98 -1.97
C GLU A 51 -0.20 2.21 -3.29
N ILE A 52 -1.23 1.41 -3.54
CA ILE A 52 -1.46 0.79 -4.83
C ILE A 52 -2.54 1.59 -5.52
N TYR A 53 -2.22 2.14 -6.68
CA TYR A 53 -3.16 2.87 -7.51
C TYR A 53 -2.98 2.49 -8.97
N ILE A 54 -4.02 2.70 -9.75
CA ILE A 54 -4.02 2.56 -11.20
C ILE A 54 -3.99 3.97 -11.77
N PRO A 55 -2.88 4.40 -12.39
CA PRO A 55 -2.86 5.64 -13.14
C PRO A 55 -3.75 5.48 -14.37
N SER A 56 -4.63 6.46 -14.59
CA SER A 56 -5.42 6.58 -15.81
C SER A 56 -4.93 7.79 -16.62
N GLU A 57 -5.36 7.89 -17.88
CA GLU A 57 -4.99 9.00 -18.77
C GLU A 57 -5.32 10.39 -18.17
N GLN A 58 -6.33 10.45 -17.30
CA GLN A 58 -6.67 11.63 -16.53
C GLN A 58 -6.40 11.38 -15.03
N PRO A 59 -5.80 12.36 -14.32
CA PRO A 59 -5.50 12.21 -12.89
C PRO A 59 -6.76 12.12 -12.01
N LEU A 60 -7.93 12.55 -12.50
CA LEU A 60 -9.21 12.35 -11.81
C LEU A 60 -9.73 10.91 -11.90
N ASP A 61 -9.35 10.18 -12.94
CA ASP A 61 -9.74 8.78 -13.14
C ASP A 61 -8.75 7.81 -12.47
N ALA A 62 -7.67 8.34 -11.87
CA ALA A 62 -6.71 7.52 -11.13
C ALA A 62 -7.40 6.80 -9.98
N LYS A 63 -7.42 5.47 -10.04
CA LYS A 63 -8.12 4.63 -9.07
C LYS A 63 -7.15 4.18 -7.99
N VAL A 64 -7.30 4.72 -6.79
CA VAL A 64 -6.60 4.17 -5.62
C VAL A 64 -7.25 2.85 -5.25
N ILE A 65 -6.46 1.78 -5.20
CA ILE A 65 -6.92 0.42 -4.91
C ILE A 65 -6.80 0.15 -3.42
N SER A 66 -5.64 0.45 -2.85
CA SER A 66 -5.38 0.27 -1.43
C SER A 66 -4.25 1.16 -0.95
N ARG A 67 -4.30 1.56 0.32
CA ARG A 67 -3.27 2.31 1.01
C ARG A 67 -2.86 1.59 2.28
N ALA A 68 -1.61 1.18 2.36
CA ALA A 68 -0.98 0.63 3.55
C ALA A 68 -0.11 1.68 4.24
N ARG A 69 -0.31 1.87 5.54
CA ARG A 69 0.52 2.71 6.41
C ARG A 69 1.23 1.83 7.41
N VAL A 70 2.55 1.94 7.51
CA VAL A 70 3.39 1.15 8.41
C VAL A 70 4.07 2.10 9.39
N ASP A 71 3.86 1.92 10.69
CA ASP A 71 4.54 2.69 11.72
C ASP A 71 6.02 2.26 11.82
N ARG A 72 6.95 3.20 11.64
CA ARG A 72 8.39 2.92 11.64
C ARG A 72 8.93 2.49 13.00
N ARG A 73 8.22 2.81 14.09
CA ARG A 73 8.69 2.51 15.46
C ARG A 73 8.28 1.12 15.93
N THR A 74 7.14 0.63 15.45
CA THR A 74 6.49 -0.59 15.95
C THR A 74 6.31 -1.64 14.86
N GLY A 75 6.32 -1.26 13.58
CA GLY A 75 5.97 -2.12 12.46
C GLY A 75 4.46 -2.35 12.33
N ALA A 76 3.63 -1.65 13.09
CA ALA A 76 2.19 -1.74 12.98
C ALA A 76 1.74 -1.30 11.59
N VAL A 77 0.97 -2.13 10.89
CA VAL A 77 0.47 -1.85 9.55
C VAL A 77 -1.04 -1.70 9.56
N SER A 78 -1.53 -0.65 8.90
CA SER A 78 -2.94 -0.39 8.66
C SER A 78 -3.18 -0.32 7.16
N VAL A 79 -4.08 -1.13 6.64
CA VAL A 79 -4.42 -1.15 5.21
C VAL A 79 -5.85 -0.67 5.04
N GLU A 80 -6.02 0.34 4.19
CA GLU A 80 -7.31 0.84 3.73
C GLU A 80 -7.48 0.38 2.28
N VAL A 81 -8.55 -0.36 1.99
CA VAL A 81 -8.87 -0.79 0.62
C VAL A 81 -10.03 0.08 0.13
N PHE A 82 -9.87 0.64 -1.07
CA PHE A 82 -10.84 1.55 -1.70
C PHE A 82 -11.59 0.89 -2.87
N LEU A 83 -11.44 -0.43 -3.02
CA LEU A 83 -12.27 -1.23 -3.92
C LEU A 83 -13.69 -1.33 -3.37
N GLU A 84 -14.68 -1.24 -4.26
CA GLU A 84 -16.07 -1.55 -3.94
C GLU A 84 -16.23 -3.07 -3.73
N LYS A 85 -16.96 -3.46 -2.69
CA LYS A 85 -17.32 -4.86 -2.40
C LYS A 85 -18.56 -5.29 -3.15
#